data_AF-F8DEM0-F1
#
_entry.id   AF-F8DEM0-F1
#
_cell.length_a   1.000
_cell.length_b   1.000
_cell.length_c   1.000
_cell.angle_alpha   90.00
_cell.angle_beta   90.00
_cell.angle_gamma   90.00
#
_symmetry.space_group_name_H-M   'P 1'
#
loop_
_entity.id
_entity.type
_entity.pdbx_description
1 polymer ?
#
loop_
_entity_poly.entity_id
_entity_poly.type
_entity_poly.pdbx_seq_one_letter_code
_entity_poly.pdbx_strand_id
1 'polypeptide(L)'
;MRRWVPGMDEIDNAIVEFLQELEGADGEPVAQSPALIYRNLVEIRGVLDCAGNTISRHLKKLWQAGLLERLEEDSAHYVLTDLGRRYPDDLPDEERADLEQRLDSL
;
A
#
# COMPACT_ATOMS: atom_id res chain seq x y z
N MET A 1 4.16 19.92 4.20
CA MET A 1 4.60 18.53 3.90
C MET A 1 3.57 17.60 4.49
N ARG A 2 3.08 16.63 3.72
CA ARG A 2 2.18 15.58 4.24
C ARG A 2 2.91 14.84 5.37
N ARG A 3 2.27 14.64 6.52
CA ARG A 3 2.86 13.94 7.68
C ARG A 3 2.69 12.44 7.47
N TRP A 4 3.65 11.88 6.76
CA TRP A 4 3.77 10.43 6.59
C TRP A 4 4.25 9.78 7.90
N VAL A 5 3.92 8.50 8.06
CA VAL A 5 4.39 7.71 9.20
C VAL A 5 5.87 7.36 8.99
N PRO A 6 6.74 7.55 9.99
CA PRO A 6 8.13 7.09 9.90
C PRO A 6 8.21 5.62 9.49
N GLY A 7 9.21 5.28 8.69
CA GLY A 7 9.34 3.95 8.11
C GLY A 7 8.59 3.74 6.79
N MET A 8 7.79 4.70 6.30
CA MET A 8 7.20 4.68 4.95
C MET A 8 8.05 5.49 3.97
N ASP A 9 8.32 4.95 2.78
CA ASP A 9 8.97 5.68 1.71
C ASP A 9 8.02 6.09 0.58
N GLU A 10 8.57 6.74 -0.45
CA GLU A 10 7.80 7.23 -1.61
C GLU A 10 7.08 6.08 -2.35
N ILE A 11 7.70 4.91 -2.44
CA ILE A 11 7.11 3.75 -3.13
C ILE A 11 5.97 3.19 -2.31
N ASP A 12 6.16 3.04 -1.00
CA ASP A 12 5.12 2.59 -0.07
C ASP A 12 3.88 3.50 -0.17
N ASN A 13 4.11 4.81 -0.14
CA ASN A 13 3.07 5.82 -0.21
C ASN A 13 2.34 5.78 -1.56
N ALA A 14 3.07 5.74 -2.67
CA ALA A 14 2.48 5.67 -4.01
C ALA A 14 1.64 4.40 -4.21
N ILE A 15 2.04 3.27 -3.62
CA ILE A 15 1.26 2.03 -3.66
C ILE A 15 -0.06 2.19 -2.90
N VAL A 16 -0.03 2.71 -1.67
CA VAL A 16 -1.24 2.88 -0.87
C VAL A 16 -2.19 3.88 -1.54
N GLU A 17 -1.68 5.02 -1.99
CA GLU A 17 -2.47 6.03 -2.71
C GLU A 17 -3.11 5.46 -3.98
N PHE A 18 -2.35 4.71 -4.78
CA PHE A 18 -2.89 4.07 -5.97
C PHE A 18 -4.04 3.13 -5.64
N LEU A 19 -3.91 2.31 -4.59
CA LEU A 19 -4.98 1.39 -4.19
C LEU A 19 -6.20 2.13 -3.61
N GLN A 20 -6.00 3.30 -2.98
CA GLN A 20 -7.10 4.13 -2.45
C GLN A 20 -7.92 4.77 -3.56
N GLU A 21 -7.28 5.10 -4.68
CA GLU A 21 -7.97 5.60 -5.88
C GLU A 21 -8.82 4.52 -6.57
N LEU A 22 -8.62 3.24 -6.25
CA LEU A 22 -9.38 2.14 -6.83
C LEU A 22 -10.64 1.87 -5.99
N GLU A 23 -11.78 2.26 -6.53
CA GLU A 23 -13.08 1.89 -5.98
C GLU A 23 -13.76 0.83 -6.86
N GLY A 24 -14.24 -0.24 -6.22
CA GLY A 24 -15.13 -1.22 -6.82
C GLY A 24 -16.53 -0.63 -7.04
N ALA A 25 -17.43 -1.43 -7.64
CA ALA A 25 -18.78 -0.97 -8.01
C ALA A 25 -19.59 -0.37 -6.85
N ASP A 26 -19.32 -0.81 -5.62
CA ASP A 26 -20.01 -0.39 -4.39
C ASP A 26 -19.09 0.37 -3.41
N GLY A 27 -17.95 0.90 -3.89
CA GLY A 27 -16.94 1.56 -3.03
C GLY A 27 -16.08 0.58 -2.21
N GLU A 28 -16.12 -0.70 -2.57
CA GLU A 28 -15.26 -1.74 -1.97
C GLU A 28 -13.82 -1.64 -2.53
N PRO A 29 -12.79 -1.93 -1.72
CA PRO A 29 -11.42 -1.93 -2.18
C PRO A 29 -11.20 -3.01 -3.24
N VAL A 30 -10.46 -2.65 -4.27
CA VAL A 30 -10.17 -3.58 -5.36
C VAL A 30 -8.84 -4.27 -5.09
N ALA A 31 -8.86 -5.60 -5.06
CA ALA A 31 -7.64 -6.39 -4.96
C ALA A 31 -6.80 -6.29 -6.24
N GLN A 32 -5.49 -6.09 -6.12
CA GLN A 32 -4.57 -5.92 -7.24
C GLN A 32 -3.34 -6.81 -7.14
N SER A 33 -2.88 -7.31 -8.30
CA SER A 33 -1.63 -8.07 -8.39
C SER A 33 -0.42 -7.15 -8.47
N PRO A 34 0.78 -7.58 -8.02
CA PRO A 34 2.02 -6.82 -8.15
C PRO A 34 2.32 -6.35 -9.57
N ALA A 35 1.99 -7.18 -10.57
CA ALA A 35 2.20 -6.84 -11.97
C ALA A 35 1.32 -5.66 -12.42
N LEU A 36 0.06 -5.62 -12.00
CA LEU A 36 -0.85 -4.51 -12.32
C LEU A 36 -0.44 -3.21 -11.61
N ILE A 37 0.01 -3.31 -10.35
CA ILE A 37 0.50 -2.15 -9.59
C ILE A 37 1.75 -1.58 -10.26
N TYR A 38 2.73 -2.43 -10.60
CA TYR A 38 3.94 -2.02 -11.32
C TYR A 38 3.61 -1.32 -12.64
N ARG A 39 2.78 -1.95 -13.48
CA ARG A 39 2.39 -1.40 -14.78
C ARG A 39 1.73 -0.03 -14.63
N ASN A 40 0.87 0.16 -13.64
CA ASN A 40 0.22 1.45 -13.44
C ASN A 40 1.19 2.53 -12.93
N LEU A 41 1.94 2.24 -11.87
CA LEU A 41 2.78 3.26 -11.22
C LEU A 41 4.04 3.60 -12.02
N VAL A 42 4.67 2.60 -12.65
CA VAL A 42 5.94 2.74 -13.35
C VAL A 42 5.72 3.00 -14.85
N GLU A 43 4.96 2.13 -15.53
CA GLU A 43 4.89 2.18 -17.00
C GLU A 43 3.85 3.17 -17.54
N ILE A 44 2.68 3.26 -16.89
CA ILE A 44 1.57 4.10 -17.36
C ILE A 44 1.66 5.52 -16.80
N ARG A 45 1.78 5.65 -15.47
CA ARG A 45 1.78 6.95 -14.79
C ARG A 45 3.19 7.56 -14.74
N GLY A 46 4.23 6.75 -14.74
CA GLY A 46 5.62 7.22 -14.64
C GLY A 46 5.91 7.98 -13.34
N VAL A 47 5.17 7.68 -12.26
CA VAL A 47 5.35 8.33 -10.96
C VAL A 47 6.44 7.65 -10.13
N LEU A 48 6.82 6.43 -10.49
CA LEU A 48 7.92 5.69 -9.90
C LEU A 48 8.92 5.26 -10.99
N ASP A 49 10.20 5.22 -10.62
CA ASP A 49 11.28 4.62 -11.42
C ASP A 49 11.94 3.51 -10.60
N CYS A 50 11.38 2.29 -10.69
CA CYS A 50 11.90 1.13 -9.97
C CYS A 50 11.62 -0.17 -10.72
N ALA A 51 12.30 -1.25 -10.37
CA ALA A 51 12.07 -2.57 -10.94
C ALA A 51 10.86 -3.29 -10.29
N GLY A 52 10.19 -4.18 -11.02
CA GLY A 52 9.01 -4.90 -10.52
C GLY A 52 9.23 -5.71 -9.24
N ASN A 53 10.44 -6.25 -9.01
CA ASN A 53 10.78 -6.92 -7.74
C ASN A 53 10.79 -5.96 -6.54
N THR A 54 10.96 -4.66 -6.78
CA THR A 54 10.87 -3.61 -5.76
C THR A 54 9.43 -3.47 -5.32
N ILE A 55 8.48 -3.33 -6.24
CA ILE A 55 7.03 -3.31 -5.93
C ILE A 55 6.62 -4.51 -5.08
N SER A 56 7.03 -5.72 -5.43
CA SER A 56 6.71 -6.91 -4.62
C SER A 56 7.25 -6.88 -3.19
N ARG A 57 8.43 -6.28 -2.97
CA ARG A 57 9.01 -6.11 -1.62
C ARG A 57 8.20 -5.10 -0.80
N HIS A 58 7.83 -3.97 -1.39
CA HIS A 58 7.01 -2.96 -0.74
C HIS A 58 5.60 -3.49 -0.42
N LEU A 59 4.97 -4.22 -1.35
CA LEU A 59 3.67 -4.87 -1.07
C LEU A 59 3.74 -5.84 0.11
N LYS A 60 4.82 -6.63 0.20
CA LYS A 60 5.04 -7.52 1.34
C LYS A 60 5.18 -6.74 2.65
N LYS A 61 5.97 -5.66 2.65
CA LYS A 61 6.15 -4.78 3.80
C LYS A 61 4.81 -4.17 4.26
N LEU A 62 4.04 -3.61 3.33
CA LEU A 62 2.74 -2.99 3.61
C LEU A 62 1.71 -4.01 4.14
N TRP A 63 1.75 -5.24 3.63
CA TRP A 63 0.97 -6.35 4.18
C TRP A 63 1.38 -6.70 5.60
N GLN A 64 2.68 -6.82 5.87
CA GLN A 64 3.20 -7.10 7.22
C GLN A 64 2.90 -5.95 8.21
N ALA A 65 2.86 -4.71 7.74
CA ALA A 65 2.47 -3.54 8.52
C ALA A 65 0.95 -3.46 8.80
N GLY A 66 0.15 -4.24 8.07
CA GLY A 66 -1.32 -4.29 8.20
C GLY A 66 -2.08 -3.24 7.40
N LEU A 67 -1.40 -2.52 6.49
CA LEU A 67 -2.05 -1.60 5.55
C LEU A 67 -2.73 -2.34 4.39
N LEU A 68 -2.25 -3.54 4.08
CA LEU A 68 -2.80 -4.42 3.05
C LEU A 68 -3.15 -5.79 3.63
N GLU A 69 -4.16 -6.41 3.05
CA GLU A 69 -4.43 -7.84 3.18
C GLU A 69 -4.02 -8.55 1.88
N ARG A 70 -3.51 -9.77 2.00
CA ARG A 70 -3.12 -10.60 0.87
C ARG A 70 -4.14 -11.71 0.69
N LEU A 71 -4.81 -11.73 -0.46
CA LEU A 71 -5.74 -12.80 -0.84
C LEU A 71 -4.95 -14.01 -1.38
N GLU A 72 -5.26 -15.20 -0.88
CA GLU A 72 -4.67 -16.46 -1.37
C GLU A 72 -5.61 -17.11 -2.38
N GLU A 73 -5.12 -17.38 -3.60
CA GLU A 73 -5.63 -18.49 -4.41
C GLU A 73 -4.60 -18.97 -5.44
N ASP A 74 -3.94 -18.09 -6.21
CA ASP A 74 -2.87 -18.54 -7.16
C ASP A 74 -1.86 -17.43 -7.55
N SER A 75 -2.21 -16.17 -7.31
CA SER A 75 -1.33 -15.02 -7.51
C SER A 75 -1.59 -14.05 -6.37
N ALA A 76 -0.52 -13.57 -5.72
CA ALA A 76 -0.64 -12.69 -4.56
C ALA A 76 -1.39 -11.41 -4.96
N HIS A 77 -2.67 -11.31 -4.60
CA HIS A 77 -3.44 -10.09 -4.77
C HIS A 77 -3.47 -9.37 -3.42
N TYR A 78 -3.31 -8.05 -3.47
CA TYR A 78 -3.30 -7.19 -2.31
C TYR A 78 -4.49 -6.25 -2.35
N VAL A 79 -5.16 -6.11 -1.22
CA VAL A 79 -6.34 -5.26 -1.05
C VAL A 79 -6.14 -4.38 0.18
N LEU A 80 -6.66 -3.14 0.17
CA LEU A 80 -6.56 -2.25 1.32
C LEU A 80 -7.36 -2.78 2.50
N THR A 81 -6.73 -2.73 3.69
CA THR A 81 -7.45 -2.84 4.96
C THR A 81 -8.11 -1.51 5.32
N ASP A 82 -8.95 -1.49 6.35
CA ASP A 82 -9.51 -0.24 6.89
C ASP A 82 -8.43 0.72 7.40
N LEU A 83 -7.30 0.19 7.88
CA LEU A 83 -6.13 0.99 8.24
C LEU A 83 -5.51 1.62 6.98
N GLY A 84 -5.32 0.82 5.92
CA GLY A 84 -4.81 1.28 4.64
C GLY A 84 -5.67 2.37 4.00
N ARG A 85 -7.01 2.29 4.10
CA ARG A 85 -7.91 3.32 3.56
C ARG A 85 -7.81 4.67 4.26
N ARG A 86 -7.56 4.66 5.57
CA ARG A 86 -7.47 5.89 6.39
C ARG A 86 -6.08 6.50 6.39
N TYR A 87 -5.07 5.74 5.98
CA TYR A 87 -3.70 6.23 5.90
C TYR A 87 -3.54 7.36 4.85
N PRO A 88 -2.74 8.39 5.10
CA PRO A 88 -2.15 8.79 6.38
C PRO A 88 -3.03 9.79 7.15
N ASP A 89 -4.11 10.28 6.54
CA ASP A 89 -4.79 11.51 6.94
C ASP A 89 -5.85 11.29 8.05
N ASP A 90 -6.47 10.11 8.10
CA ASP A 90 -7.56 9.76 9.04
C ASP A 90 -7.13 8.69 10.06
N LEU A 91 -5.84 8.67 10.40
CA LEU A 91 -5.28 7.80 11.45
C LEU A 91 -5.21 8.52 12.80
N PRO A 92 -5.89 8.02 13.86
CA PRO A 92 -5.66 8.42 15.23
C PRO A 92 -4.19 8.26 15.65
N ASP A 93 -3.74 9.08 16.60
CA ASP A 93 -2.34 9.08 17.06
C ASP A 93 -1.87 7.72 17.59
N GLU A 94 -2.77 6.95 18.23
CA GLU A 94 -2.48 5.60 18.74
C GLU A 94 -2.22 4.61 17.60
N GLU A 95 -3.11 4.53 16.62
CA GLU A 95 -2.93 3.65 15.46
C GLU A 95 -1.73 4.06 14.60
N ARG A 96 -1.43 5.37 14.55
CA ARG A 96 -0.22 5.88 13.90
C ARG A 96 1.05 5.37 14.60
N ALA A 97 1.10 5.44 15.93
CA ALA A 97 2.23 4.95 16.70
C ALA A 97 2.40 3.43 16.59
N ASP A 98 1.29 2.69 16.58
CA ASP A 98 1.30 1.24 16.35
C ASP A 98 1.83 0.88 14.97
N LEU A 99 1.42 1.61 13.92
CA LEU A 99 1.92 1.42 12.57
C LEU A 99 3.42 1.72 12.47
N GLU A 100 3.88 2.80 13.09
CA GLU A 100 5.30 3.15 13.17
C GLU A 100 6.11 2.02 13.84
N GLN A 101 5.63 1.51 14.98
CA GLN A 101 6.28 0.40 15.68
C GLN A 101 6.35 -0.87 14.82
N ARG A 102 5.30 -1.18 14.05
CA ARG A 102 5.31 -2.33 13.13
C ARG A 102 6.34 -2.12 12.03
N LEU A 103 6.40 -0.94 11.43
CA LEU A 103 7.33 -0.61 10.36
C LEU A 103 8.80 -0.66 10.82
N ASP A 104 9.09 -0.22 12.05
CA ASP A 104 10.43 -0.31 12.66
C ASP A 104 10.90 -1.76 12.89
N SER A 105 9.98 -2.73 12.91
CA SER A 105 10.27 -4.14 13.15
C SER A 105 10.50 -4.97 11.87
N LEU A 106 10.36 -4.37 10.68
CA LEU A 106 10.45 -5.03 9.36
C LEU A 106 11.78 -4.75 8.64
#